data_AF-A0A1S8BCB3-F1
#
_entry.id   AF-A0A1S8BCB3-F1
#
_cell.length_a   1.000
_cell.length_b   1.000
_cell.length_c   1.000
_cell.angle_alpha   90.00
_cell.angle_beta   90.00
_cell.angle_gamma   90.00
#
_symmetry.space_group_name_H-M   'P 1'
#
loop_
_entity.id
_entity.type
_entity.pdbx_description
1 polymer ?
#
loop_
_entity_poly.entity_id
_entity_poly.type
_entity_poly.pdbx_seq_one_letter_code
_entity_poly.pdbx_strand_id
1 'polypeptide(L)'
;MNFALFHVIGSCIQTVMLITPIIIFIGWGVGKNMTLAFEPFQAIVLILAILVVGGFLRDGKSDYLRGFLCLVAYLIIAVCSYYYPNPTKTLDTSIRLVGPV
;
A
#
# COMPACT_ATOMS: atom_id res chain seq x y z
N MET A 1 10.32 -17.37 19.79
CA MET A 1 9.73 -17.46 18.43
C MET A 1 9.93 -16.14 17.69
N ASN A 2 11.17 -15.78 17.34
CA ASN A 2 11.47 -14.47 16.74
C ASN A 2 12.24 -14.58 15.42
N PHE A 3 12.91 -15.71 15.17
CA PHE A 3 13.73 -15.90 13.97
C PHE A 3 12.91 -15.81 12.67
N ALA A 4 11.77 -16.51 12.60
CA ALA A 4 10.88 -16.47 11.43
C ALA A 4 10.33 -15.06 11.17
N LEU A 5 10.01 -14.33 12.24
CA LEU A 5 9.43 -12.99 12.15
C LEU A 5 10.47 -11.96 11.67
N PHE A 6 11.70 -12.01 12.20
CA PHE A 6 12.79 -11.17 11.69
C PHE A 6 13.17 -11.48 10.24
N HIS A 7 13.18 -12.77 9.86
CA HIS A 7 13.46 -13.18 8.49
C HIS A 7 12.42 -12.62 7.51
N VAL A 8 11.13 -12.73 7.82
CA VAL A 8 10.05 -12.24 6.96
C VAL A 8 10.09 -10.71 6.84
N ILE A 9 10.27 -9.98 7.95
CA ILE A 9 10.35 -8.51 7.93
C ILE A 9 11.54 -8.02 7.11
N GLY A 10 12.71 -8.65 7.26
CA GLY A 10 13.90 -8.32 6.47
C GLY A 10 13.66 -8.50 4.98
N SER A 11 13.02 -9.62 4.59
CA SER A 11 12.64 -9.89 3.19
C SER A 11 11.63 -8.88 2.64
N CYS A 12 10.63 -8.46 3.45
CA CYS A 12 9.65 -7.45 3.05
C CYS A 12 10.29 -6.07 2.84
N ILE A 13 11.13 -5.62 3.78
CA ILE A 13 11.81 -4.31 3.70
C ILE A 13 12.74 -4.29 2.48
N GLN A 14 13.50 -5.36 2.26
CA GLN A 14 14.37 -5.49 1.09
C GLN A 14 13.58 -5.43 -0.21
N THR A 15 12.46 -6.14 -0.28
CA THR A 15 11.57 -6.11 -1.44
C THR A 15 11.03 -4.70 -1.67
N VAL A 16 10.59 -3.97 -0.63
CA VAL A 16 10.08 -2.60 -0.78
C VAL A 16 11.18 -1.64 -1.24
N MET A 17 12.37 -1.69 -0.65
CA MET A 17 13.50 -0.84 -1.02
C MET A 17 13.99 -1.07 -2.45
N LEU A 18 13.92 -2.31 -2.94
CA LEU A 18 14.40 -2.69 -4.26
C LEU A 18 13.33 -2.57 -5.36
N ILE A 19 12.14 -3.10 -5.11
CA ILE A 19 11.06 -3.15 -6.11
C ILE A 19 10.45 -1.77 -6.35
N THR A 20 10.34 -0.91 -5.33
CA THR A 20 9.81 0.47 -5.49
C THR A 20 10.56 1.28 -6.55
N PRO A 21 11.90 1.46 -6.49
CA PRO A 21 12.63 2.20 -7.50
C PRO A 21 12.59 1.49 -8.87
N ILE A 22 12.65 0.16 -8.90
CA ILE A 22 12.58 -0.60 -10.17
C ILE A 22 11.27 -0.31 -10.90
N ILE A 23 10.13 -0.28 -10.19
CA ILE A 23 8.83 0.03 -10.80
C ILE A 23 8.79 1.46 -11.37
N ILE A 24 9.42 2.43 -10.69
CA ILE A 24 9.52 3.81 -11.17
C ILE A 24 10.35 3.88 -12.47
N PHE A 25 11.50 3.20 -12.50
CA PHE A 25 12.34 3.12 -13.70
C PHE A 25 11.63 2.44 -14.87
N ILE A 26 10.92 1.33 -14.63
CA ILE A 26 10.14 0.63 -15.66
C ILE A 26 9.00 1.52 -16.17
N GLY A 27 8.32 2.25 -15.28
CA GLY A 27 7.28 3.19 -15.66
C GLY A 27 7.78 4.25 -16.64
N TRP A 28 8.96 4.83 -16.34
CA TRP A 28 9.61 5.77 -17.24
C TRP A 28 9.95 5.15 -18.60
N GLY A 29 10.40 3.89 -18.62
CA GLY A 29 10.68 3.13 -19.86
C GLY A 29 9.44 2.87 -20.73
N VAL A 30 8.25 2.78 -20.14
CA VAL A 30 6.97 2.60 -20.86
C VAL A 30 6.36 3.95 -21.29
N GLY A 31 7.05 5.07 -21.05
CA GLY A 31 6.59 6.42 -21.41
C GLY A 31 5.41 6.90 -20.55
N LYS A 32 5.16 6.27 -19.40
CA LYS A 32 4.17 6.71 -18.40
C LYS A 32 4.92 7.26 -17.20
N ASN A 33 4.57 8.48 -16.77
CA ASN A 33 5.12 9.04 -15.54
C ASN A 33 4.56 8.30 -14.32
N MET A 34 5.16 7.15 -14.00
CA MET A 34 4.83 6.33 -12.84
C MET A 34 5.50 6.95 -11.61
N THR A 35 4.73 7.67 -10.82
CA THR A 35 5.15 8.25 -9.55
C THR A 35 4.63 7.41 -8.39
N LEU A 36 5.24 7.54 -7.21
CA LEU A 36 4.75 6.98 -5.96
C LEU A 36 3.52 7.74 -5.42
N ALA A 37 2.75 8.39 -6.30
CA ALA A 37 1.50 9.05 -5.95
C ALA A 37 0.38 8.00 -5.99
N PHE A 38 0.19 7.35 -4.84
CA PHE A 38 -0.98 6.52 -4.62
C PHE A 38 -2.22 7.41 -4.47
N GLU A 39 -3.38 6.90 -4.91
CA GLU A 39 -4.67 7.49 -4.55
C GLU A 39 -4.75 7.64 -3.02
N PRO A 40 -5.39 8.70 -2.51
CA PRO A 40 -5.44 8.99 -1.07
C PRO A 40 -6.01 7.81 -0.26
N PHE A 41 -6.96 7.06 -0.83
CA PHE A 41 -7.47 5.83 -0.22
C PHE A 41 -6.38 4.78 -0.01
N GLN A 42 -5.61 4.48 -1.05
CA GLN A 42 -4.56 3.46 -0.99
C GLN A 42 -3.43 3.87 -0.04
N ALA A 43 -3.09 5.17 0.00
CA ALA A 43 -2.10 5.70 0.94
C ALA A 43 -2.55 5.56 2.41
N ILE A 44 -3.80 5.90 2.72
CA ILE A 44 -4.36 5.79 4.08
C ILE A 44 -4.43 4.33 4.53
N VAL A 45 -4.92 3.45 3.66
CA VAL A 45 -5.02 2.00 3.95
C VAL A 45 -3.63 1.39 4.17
N LEU A 46 -2.62 1.80 3.40
CA LEU A 46 -1.24 1.35 3.56
C LEU A 46 -0.68 1.77 4.93
N ILE A 47 -0.86 3.03 5.33
CA ILE A 47 -0.40 3.53 6.64
C ILE A 47 -1.11 2.77 7.77
N LEU A 48 -2.42 2.53 7.64
CA LEU A 48 -3.20 1.79 8.62
C LEU A 48 -2.71 0.34 8.73
N ALA A 49 -2.39 -0.32 7.61
CA ALA A 49 -1.82 -1.67 7.61
C ALA A 49 -0.46 -1.72 8.33
N ILE A 50 0.42 -0.75 8.06
CA ILE A 50 1.73 -0.65 8.72
C ILE A 50 1.57 -0.42 10.23
N LEU A 51 0.62 0.43 10.65
CA LEU A 51 0.35 0.71 12.06
C LEU A 51 -0.20 -0.51 12.80
N VAL A 52 -1.12 -1.25 12.17
CA VAL A 52 -1.68 -2.49 12.73
C VAL A 52 -0.59 -3.54 12.87
N VAL A 53 0.15 -3.83 11.79
CA VAL A 53 1.25 -4.81 11.81
C VAL A 53 2.37 -4.40 12.78
N GLY A 54 2.73 -3.11 12.81
CA GLY A 54 3.69 -2.55 13.76
C GLY A 54 3.26 -2.67 15.22
N GLY A 55 1.97 -2.48 15.51
CA GLY A 55 1.39 -2.72 16.82
C GLY A 55 1.49 -4.19 17.23
N PHE A 56 1.16 -5.12 16.33
CA PHE A 56 1.30 -6.56 16.56
C PHE A 56 2.74 -6.98 16.86
N LEU A 57 3.71 -6.43 16.12
CA LEU A 57 5.13 -6.71 16.28
C LEU A 57 5.66 -6.30 17.66
N ARG A 58 5.15 -5.19 18.22
CA ARG A 58 5.58 -4.67 19.53
C ARG A 58 5.03 -5.48 20.70
N ASP A 59 3.87 -6.11 20.52
CA ASP A 59 3.19 -6.81 21.60
C ASP A 59 3.79 -8.19 21.93
N GLY A 60 4.65 -8.75 21.07
CA GLY A 60 5.65 -9.80 21.39
C GLY A 60 5.18 -11.15 21.96
N LYS A 61 3.89 -11.33 22.29
CA LYS A 61 3.31 -12.57 22.84
C LYS A 61 2.61 -13.40 21.75
N SER A 62 3.00 -14.67 21.63
CA SER A 62 2.46 -15.61 20.64
C SER A 62 1.25 -16.36 21.19
N ASP A 63 0.08 -15.74 21.04
CA ASP A 63 -1.21 -16.42 21.17
C ASP A 63 -1.78 -16.66 19.77
N TYR A 64 -2.31 -17.85 19.49
CA TYR A 64 -2.93 -18.19 18.20
C TYR A 64 -4.04 -17.19 17.81
N LEU A 65 -4.73 -16.64 18.81
CA LEU A 65 -5.77 -15.63 18.64
C LEU A 65 -5.23 -14.30 18.07
N ARG A 66 -3.96 -13.99 18.34
CA ARG A 66 -3.31 -12.74 17.91
C ARG A 66 -2.84 -12.82 16.45
N GLY A 67 -2.39 -14.00 16.01
CA GLY A 67 -2.17 -14.27 14.59
C GLY A 67 -3.46 -14.24 13.78
N PHE A 68 -4.55 -14.80 14.33
CA PHE A 68 -5.89 -14.72 13.73
C PHE A 68 -6.37 -13.27 13.57
N LEU A 69 -6.14 -12.40 14.55
CA LEU A 69 -6.51 -10.99 14.46
C LEU A 69 -5.79 -10.26 13.31
N CYS A 70 -4.53 -10.59 13.04
CA CYS A 70 -3.78 -10.06 11.90
C CYS A 70 -4.41 -10.52 10.56
N LEU A 71 -4.82 -11.78 10.48
CA LEU A 71 -5.48 -12.34 9.30
C LEU A 71 -6.86 -11.71 9.06
N VAL A 72 -7.64 -11.48 10.13
CA VAL A 72 -8.92 -10.76 10.05
C VAL A 72 -8.71 -9.32 9.58
N ALA A 73 -7.69 -8.61 10.09
CA ALA A 73 -7.38 -7.25 9.63
C ALA A 73 -7.03 -7.21 8.13
N TYR A 74 -6.27 -8.19 7.65
CA TYR A 74 -5.99 -8.33 6.21
C TYR A 74 -7.27 -8.55 5.39
N LEU A 75 -8.20 -9.40 5.85
CA LEU A 75 -9.48 -9.62 5.18
C LEU A 75 -10.35 -8.37 5.13
N ILE A 76 -10.39 -7.59 6.22
CA ILE A 76 -11.12 -6.31 6.25
C ILE A 76 -10.57 -5.36 5.18
N ILE A 77 -9.24 -5.24 5.09
CA ILE A 77 -8.58 -4.41 4.08
C ILE A 77 -8.91 -4.90 2.66
N ALA A 78 -8.92 -6.22 2.44
CA ALA A 78 -9.26 -6.81 1.14
C ALA A 78 -10.71 -6.49 0.73
N VAL A 79 -11.67 -6.62 1.66
CA VAL A 79 -13.08 -6.28 1.41
C VAL A 79 -13.24 -4.77 1.17
N CYS A 80 -12.59 -3.92 1.96
CA CYS A 80 -12.59 -2.47 1.75
C CYS A 80 -12.02 -2.09 0.37
N SER A 81 -10.93 -2.74 -0.05
CA SER A 81 -10.35 -2.51 -1.37
C SER A 81 -11.24 -3.03 -2.50
N TYR A 82 -11.98 -4.11 -2.30
CA TYR A 82 -12.90 -4.65 -3.31
C TYR A 82 -14.11 -3.73 -3.54
N TYR A 83 -14.64 -3.14 -2.46
CA TYR A 83 -15.79 -2.23 -2.53
C TYR A 83 -15.42 -0.80 -2.93
N TYR A 84 -14.13 -0.46 -3.04
CA TYR A 84 -13.70 0.89 -3.38
C TYR A 84 -14.03 1.22 -4.84
N PRO A 85 -15.02 2.12 -5.12
CA PRO A 85 -15.30 2.54 -6.47
C PRO A 85 -14.19 3.47 -6.93
N ASN A 86 -13.53 3.13 -8.04
CA ASN A 86 -12.45 3.94 -8.59
C ASN A 86 -13.07 5.09 -9.41
N PRO A 87 -13.02 6.36 -8.97
CA PRO A 87 -13.54 7.46 -9.76
C PRO A 87 -12.64 7.69 -10.99
N THR A 88 -13.08 7.22 -12.15
CA THR A 88 -12.49 7.57 -13.44
C THR A 88 -12.72 9.05 -13.75
N LYS A 89 -11.62 9.83 -13.68
CA LYS A 89 -11.27 11.00 -14.51
C LYS A 89 -12.28 12.16 -14.64
N THR A 90 -11.99 13.29 -13.98
CA THR A 90 -12.64 14.58 -14.31
C THR A 90 -11.71 15.81 -14.26
N LEU A 91 -10.39 15.60 -14.38
CA LEU A 91 -9.38 16.67 -14.15
C LEU A 91 -8.68 17.13 -15.45
N ASP A 92 -9.11 16.67 -16.62
CA ASP A 92 -8.58 17.13 -17.93
C ASP A 92 -9.57 18.06 -18.68
N THR A 93 -10.84 18.11 -18.28
CA THR A 93 -11.86 18.90 -18.99
C THR A 93 -11.99 20.34 -18.49
N SER A 94 -11.51 20.67 -17.28
CA SER A 94 -11.56 22.05 -16.73
C SER A 94 -10.37 22.93 -17.17
N ILE A 95 -9.24 22.34 -17.56
CA ILE A 95 -8.06 23.06 -18.09
C ILE A 95 -8.17 23.33 -19.60
N ARG A 96 -9.10 22.67 -20.31
CA ARG A 96 -9.39 22.93 -21.73
C ARG A 96 -10.48 23.98 -21.96
N LEU A 97 -11.16 24.46 -20.91
CA LEU A 97 -12.19 25.51 -20.98
C LEU A 97 -11.76 26.85 -20.40
N VAL A 98 -10.52 26.98 -19.88
CA VAL A 98 -9.98 28.24 -19.34
C VAL A 98 -8.61 28.54 -19.95
N GLY A 99 -8.63 29.03 -21.20
CA GLY A 99 -7.54 29.77 -21.85
C GLY A 99 -7.29 29.40 -23.32
N PRO A 100 -6.88 30.34 -24.20
CA PRO A 100 -7.20 31.77 -24.31
C PRO A 100 -7.98 32.09 -25.61
N VAL A 101 -9.18 32.68 -25.48
CA VAL A 101 -9.88 33.53 -26.46
C VAL A 101 -10.36 34.75 -25.71
#